data_AF-A0A953LMV0-F1
#
_entry.id   AF-A0A953LMV0-F1
#
_cell.length_a   1.000
_cell.length_b   1.000
_cell.length_c   1.000
_cell.angle_alpha   90.00
_cell.angle_beta   90.00
_cell.angle_gamma   90.00
#
_symmetry.space_group_name_H-M   'P 1'
#
loop_
_entity.id
_entity.type
_entity.pdbx_description
1 polymer ?
#
loop_
_entity_poly.entity_id
_entity_poly.type
_entity_poly.pdbx_seq_one_letter_code
_entity_poly.pdbx_strand_id
1 'polypeptide(L)'
;AALEQVLLRLEQGVLLVHFAALDVEFLRRACLACGRPWPRPRVVDTVRLLEHMARFEYPKPAPASQLGAARERFGLPAVEEHDALADALATAELFLVLRHRLRAETVGELI
;
A
#
# COMPACT_ATOMS: atom_id res chain seq x y z
N ALA A 1 18.04 -8.19 -13.56
CA ALA A 1 18.18 -6.89 -12.84
C ALA A 1 17.05 -6.76 -11.82
N ALA A 2 17.12 -5.83 -10.85
CA ALA A 2 16.12 -5.69 -9.77
C ALA A 2 14.66 -5.64 -10.25
N LEU A 3 14.39 -4.96 -11.38
CA LEU A 3 13.06 -4.91 -11.99
C LEU A 3 12.49 -6.31 -12.32
N GLU A 4 13.31 -7.23 -12.81
CA GLU A 4 12.87 -8.60 -13.13
C GLU A 4 12.37 -9.34 -11.90
N GLN A 5 13.04 -9.16 -10.76
CA GLN A 5 12.64 -9.78 -9.49
C GLN A 5 11.33 -9.18 -9.00
N VAL A 6 11.14 -7.86 -9.15
CA VAL A 6 9.87 -7.20 -8.83
C VAL A 6 8.75 -7.73 -9.72
N LEU A 7 8.94 -7.77 -11.04
CA LEU A 7 7.92 -8.26 -11.98
C LEU A 7 7.50 -9.70 -11.67
N LEU A 8 8.46 -10.59 -11.40
CA LEU A 8 8.17 -11.97 -11.01
C LEU A 8 7.29 -12.04 -9.75
N ARG A 9 7.57 -11.19 -8.74
CA ARG A 9 6.77 -11.15 -7.51
C ARG A 9 5.37 -10.56 -7.73
N LEU A 10 5.24 -9.58 -8.63
CA LEU A 10 3.94 -8.99 -8.98
C LEU A 10 3.01 -10.00 -9.67
N GLU A 11 3.54 -10.95 -10.44
CA GLU A 11 2.75 -12.03 -11.06
C GLU A 11 2.23 -13.06 -10.04
N GLN A 12 2.89 -13.18 -8.89
CA GLN A 12 2.59 -14.16 -7.85
C GLN A 12 1.66 -13.63 -6.76
N GLY A 13 1.29 -12.35 -6.80
CA GLY A 13 0.64 -11.72 -5.66
C GLY A 13 -0.16 -10.47 -5.98
N VAL A 14 -0.24 -9.61 -4.97
CA VAL A 14 -0.97 -8.34 -4.99
C VAL A 14 0.02 -7.28 -4.52
N LEU A 15 0.07 -6.15 -5.22
CA LEU A 15 0.90 -5.02 -4.83
C LEU A 15 0.22 -4.28 -3.68
N LEU A 16 0.85 -4.28 -2.51
CA LEU A 16 0.39 -3.54 -1.34
C LEU A 16 1.23 -2.26 -1.18
N VAL A 17 0.57 -1.11 -1.13
CA VAL A 17 1.21 0.22 -1.10
C VAL A 17 0.44 1.20 -0.21
N HIS A 18 1.11 2.29 0.17
CA HIS A 18 0.53 3.39 0.92
C HIS A 18 0.51 4.65 0.05
N PHE A 19 -0.49 4.74 -0.84
CA PHE A 19 -0.66 5.70 -1.94
C PHE A 19 -0.19 5.18 -3.31
N ALA A 20 -1.07 4.40 -3.95
CA ALA A 20 -0.75 3.69 -5.18
C ALA A 20 -0.32 4.57 -6.36
N ALA A 21 -0.77 5.84 -6.41
CA ALA A 21 -0.44 6.76 -7.48
C ALA A 21 1.08 6.98 -7.62
N LEU A 22 1.83 6.89 -6.52
CA LEU A 22 3.28 7.05 -6.52
C LEU A 22 3.99 5.78 -7.01
N ASP A 23 3.82 4.67 -6.28
CA ASP A 23 4.53 3.41 -6.54
C ASP A 23 4.19 2.80 -7.90
N VAL A 24 2.91 2.82 -8.29
CA VAL A 24 2.48 2.25 -9.58
C VAL A 24 3.08 3.04 -10.74
N GLU A 25 3.12 4.37 -10.65
CA GLU A 25 3.71 5.20 -11.70
C GLU A 25 5.23 5.03 -11.75
N PHE A 26 5.90 4.91 -10.59
CA PHE A 26 7.33 4.61 -10.52
C PHE A 26 7.67 3.29 -11.22
N LEU A 27 6.94 2.22 -10.89
CA LEU A 27 7.16 0.90 -11.50
C LEU A 27 6.79 0.87 -12.98
N ARG A 28 5.72 1.57 -13.38
CA ARG A 28 5.33 1.70 -14.79
C ARG A 28 6.42 2.39 -15.60
N ARG A 29 7.01 3.47 -15.09
CA ARG A 29 8.14 4.17 -15.74
C ARG A 29 9.38 3.28 -15.82
N ALA A 30 9.68 2.52 -14.77
CA ALA A 30 10.79 1.56 -14.79
C ALA A 30 10.59 0.49 -15.87
N CYS A 31 9.37 -0.04 -16.02
CA CYS A 31 9.04 -0.98 -17.09
C CYS A 31 9.26 -0.36 -18.47
N LEU A 32 8.76 0.86 -18.69
CA LEU A 32 8.94 1.57 -19.95
C LEU A 32 10.42 1.79 -20.28
N ALA A 33 11.22 2.26 -19.31
CA ALA A 33 12.64 2.52 -19.47
C ALA A 33 13.45 1.24 -19.78
N CYS A 34 13.00 0.09 -19.30
CA CYS A 34 13.64 -1.21 -19.56
C CYS A 34 13.02 -1.98 -20.74
N GLY A 35 12.09 -1.39 -21.49
CA GLY A 35 11.41 -2.06 -22.61
C GLY A 35 10.56 -3.26 -22.18
N ARG A 36 10.06 -3.27 -20.94
CA ARG A 36 9.21 -4.33 -20.38
C ARG A 36 7.74 -3.91 -20.40
N PRO A 37 6.79 -4.84 -20.66
CA PRO A 37 5.38 -4.55 -20.49
C PRO A 37 5.05 -4.36 -19.00
N TRP A 38 4.17 -3.41 -18.68
CA TRP A 38 3.63 -3.26 -17.33
C TRP A 38 2.57 -4.35 -17.07
N PRO A 39 2.74 -5.24 -16.07
CA PRO A 39 1.85 -6.39 -15.85
C PRO A 39 0.46 -6.03 -15.29
N ARG A 40 0.22 -4.77 -14.87
CA ARG A 40 -1.05 -4.32 -14.27
C ARG A 40 -1.51 -5.24 -13.12
N PRO A 41 -0.69 -5.41 -12.06
CA PRO A 41 -1.03 -6.25 -10.94
C PRO A 41 -2.27 -5.69 -10.22
N ARG A 42 -2.95 -6.56 -9.46
CA ARG A 42 -3.92 -6.11 -8.46
C ARG A 42 -3.20 -5.24 -7.43
N VAL A 43 -3.82 -4.14 -7.02
CA VAL A 43 -3.22 -3.17 -6.08
C VAL A 43 -4.15 -2.96 -4.90
N VAL A 44 -3.63 -3.16 -3.69
CA VAL A 44 -4.28 -2.75 -2.44
C VAL A 44 -3.61 -1.47 -1.97
N ASP A 45 -4.40 -0.40 -1.86
CA ASP A 45 -3.95 0.91 -1.43
C ASP A 45 -4.47 1.21 -0.03
N THR A 46 -3.57 1.25 0.95
CA THR A 46 -3.97 1.50 2.35
C THR A 46 -4.55 2.89 2.56
N VAL A 47 -4.27 3.88 1.70
CA VAL A 47 -4.93 5.20 1.74
C VAL A 47 -6.42 5.05 1.41
N ARG A 48 -6.77 4.26 0.38
CA ARG A 48 -8.16 3.99 0.02
C ARG A 48 -8.89 3.19 1.10
N LEU A 49 -8.21 2.23 1.72
CA LEU A 49 -8.78 1.48 2.84
C LEU A 49 -9.07 2.39 4.04
N LEU A 50 -8.17 3.33 4.36
CA LEU A 50 -8.38 4.35 5.39
C LEU A 50 -9.58 5.24 5.09
N GLU A 51 -9.68 5.72 3.85
CA GLU A 51 -10.82 6.52 3.38
C GLU A 51 -12.13 5.75 3.45
N HIS A 52 -12.12 4.47 3.09
CA HIS A 52 -13.29 3.60 3.17
C HIS A 52 -13.72 3.40 4.63
N MET A 53 -12.79 3.04 5.52
CA MET A 53 -13.04 2.88 6.95
C MET A 53 -13.57 4.17 7.61
N ALA A 54 -13.03 5.34 7.20
CA ALA A 54 -13.45 6.63 7.74
C ALA A 54 -14.94 6.93 7.48
N ARG A 55 -15.54 6.39 6.41
CA ARG A 55 -16.98 6.53 6.14
C ARG A 55 -17.86 5.86 7.20
N PHE A 56 -17.33 4.88 7.93
CA PHE A 56 -18.10 4.09 8.90
C PHE A 56 -17.70 4.38 10.36
N GLU A 57 -16.43 4.68 10.62
CA GLU A 57 -15.92 4.74 11.99
C GLU A 57 -15.62 6.17 12.50
N TYR A 58 -15.25 7.15 11.65
CA TYR A 58 -14.78 8.45 12.16
C TYR A 58 -14.92 9.63 11.18
N PRO A 59 -15.53 10.76 11.57
CA PRO A 59 -15.69 11.94 10.71
C PRO A 59 -14.46 12.86 10.62
N LYS A 60 -13.37 12.62 11.38
CA LYS A 60 -12.17 13.46 11.32
C LYS A 60 -11.11 12.84 10.39
N PRO A 61 -10.75 13.48 9.27
CA PRO A 61 -9.69 13.00 8.41
C PRO A 61 -8.33 13.30 9.05
N ALA A 62 -7.65 12.28 9.57
CA ALA A 62 -6.20 12.33 9.66
C ALA A 62 -5.63 12.36 8.21
N PRO A 63 -4.45 12.92 7.96
CA PRO A 63 -3.84 12.89 6.63
C PRO A 63 -3.52 11.43 6.26
N ALA A 64 -4.47 10.78 5.59
CA ALA A 64 -4.40 9.35 5.26
C ALA A 64 -3.21 8.99 4.38
N SER A 65 -2.65 9.99 3.68
CA SER A 65 -1.47 9.86 2.82
C SER A 65 -0.13 9.91 3.56
N GLN A 66 -0.10 10.33 4.82
CA GLN A 66 1.12 10.31 5.63
C GLN A 66 1.15 9.02 6.44
N LEU A 67 2.08 8.12 6.10
CA LEU A 67 2.17 6.79 6.70
C LEU A 67 2.34 6.84 8.22
N GLY A 68 3.24 7.71 8.72
CA GLY A 68 3.45 7.91 10.16
C GLY A 68 2.17 8.33 10.89
N ALA A 69 1.47 9.36 10.39
CA ALA A 69 0.22 9.85 10.98
C ALA A 69 -0.91 8.81 10.90
N ALA A 70 -0.99 8.06 9.80
CA ALA A 70 -1.96 6.97 9.65
C ALA A 70 -1.72 5.85 10.66
N ARG A 71 -0.45 5.50 10.92
CA ARG A 71 -0.03 4.47 11.87
C ARG A 71 -0.25 4.90 13.33
N GLU A 72 0.08 6.14 13.66
CA GLU A 72 -0.10 6.71 15.00
C GLU A 72 -1.55 6.59 15.46
N ARG A 73 -2.51 6.81 14.55
CA ARG A 73 -3.95 6.66 14.82
C ARG A 73 -4.34 5.29 15.37
N PHE A 74 -3.60 4.24 15.04
CA PHE A 74 -3.86 2.88 15.52
C PHE A 74 -2.90 2.45 16.63
N GLY A 75 -2.07 3.36 17.16
CA GLY A 75 -1.09 3.06 18.20
C GLY A 75 0.05 2.14 17.72
N LEU A 76 0.34 2.15 16.41
CA LEU A 76 1.48 1.38 15.88
C LEU A 76 2.81 2.06 16.25
N PRO A 77 3.89 1.29 16.46
CA PRO A 77 5.21 1.85 16.77
C PRO A 77 5.72 2.81 15.68
N ALA A 78 6.45 3.83 16.12
CA ALA A 78 7.18 4.69 15.19
C ALA A 78 8.24 3.88 14.43
N VAL A 79 8.44 4.23 13.17
CA VAL A 79 9.46 3.66 12.28
C VAL A 79 10.33 4.79 11.75
N GLU A 80 11.54 4.46 11.34
CA GLU A 80 12.38 5.41 10.61
C GLU A 80 11.73 5.70 9.25
N GLU A 81 11.36 6.96 9.01
CA GLU A 81 10.73 7.38 7.77
C GLU A 81 11.77 7.49 6.64
N HIS A 82 11.33 7.23 5.41
CA HIS A 82 12.14 7.38 4.18
C HIS A 82 13.20 6.29 3.95
N ASP A 83 13.17 5.21 4.71
CA ASP A 83 13.81 3.95 4.31
C ASP A 83 12.78 3.05 3.60
N ALA A 84 13.10 2.61 2.38
CA ALA A 84 12.15 1.88 1.55
C ALA A 84 11.70 0.54 2.15
N LEU A 85 12.57 -0.12 2.92
CA LEU A 85 12.22 -1.38 3.59
C LEU A 85 11.36 -1.10 4.82
N ALA A 86 11.72 -0.10 5.63
CA ALA A 86 10.95 0.34 6.78
C ALA A 86 9.54 0.78 6.36
N ASP A 87 9.40 1.58 5.30
CA ASP A 87 8.12 2.04 4.77
C ASP A 87 7.26 0.87 4.26
N ALA A 88 7.87 -0.14 3.62
CA ALA A 88 7.16 -1.33 3.15
C ALA A 88 6.63 -2.19 4.32
N LEU A 89 7.45 -2.40 5.36
CA LEU A 89 7.03 -3.11 6.57
C LEU A 89 5.94 -2.33 7.30
N ALA A 90 6.11 -1.01 7.39
CA ALA A 90 5.18 -0.12 8.05
C ALA A 90 3.81 -0.08 7.34
N THR A 91 3.82 -0.14 6.00
CA THR A 91 2.62 -0.30 5.19
C THR A 91 1.94 -1.65 5.44
N ALA A 92 2.72 -2.74 5.57
CA ALA A 92 2.18 -4.06 5.84
C ALA A 92 1.51 -4.16 7.23
N GLU A 93 2.12 -3.59 8.26
CA GLU A 93 1.52 -3.53 9.60
C GLU A 93 0.21 -2.75 9.61
N LEU A 94 0.19 -1.57 8.97
CA LEU A 94 -1.03 -0.78 8.81
C LEU A 94 -2.11 -1.56 8.07
N PHE A 95 -1.76 -2.25 6.99
CA PHE A 95 -2.68 -3.10 6.24
C PHE A 95 -3.32 -4.19 7.10
N LEU A 96 -2.56 -4.86 7.97
CA LEU A 96 -3.10 -5.89 8.85
C LEU A 96 -4.17 -5.33 9.80
N VAL A 97 -3.94 -4.13 10.34
CA VAL A 97 -4.94 -3.42 11.16
C VAL A 97 -6.19 -3.10 10.35
N LEU A 98 -6.02 -2.52 9.15
CA LEU A 98 -7.14 -2.12 8.30
C LEU A 98 -7.97 -3.33 7.83
N ARG A 99 -7.31 -4.41 7.39
CA ARG A 99 -7.96 -5.67 7.02
C ARG A 99 -8.82 -6.20 8.17
N HIS A 100 -8.27 -6.19 9.40
CA HIS A 100 -8.99 -6.67 10.58
C HIS A 100 -10.21 -5.80 10.90
N ARG A 101 -10.06 -4.47 10.89
CA ARG A 101 -11.16 -3.51 11.14
C ARG A 101 -12.27 -3.61 10.11
N LEU A 102 -11.90 -3.68 8.84
CA LEU A 102 -12.83 -3.82 7.71
C LEU A 102 -13.44 -5.22 7.60
N ARG A 103 -12.95 -6.20 8.37
CA ARG A 103 -13.35 -7.61 8.30
C ARG A 103 -13.25 -8.19 6.88
N ALA A 104 -12.27 -7.71 6.11
CA ALA A 104 -12.06 -8.17 4.75
C ALA A 104 -11.41 -9.56 4.76
N GLU A 105 -12.05 -10.51 4.10
CA GLU A 105 -11.62 -11.90 4.00
C GLU A 105 -10.95 -12.20 2.65
N THR A 106 -11.32 -11.44 1.62
CA THR A 106 -10.84 -11.62 0.25
C THR A 106 -10.10 -10.40 -0.27
N VAL A 107 -9.25 -10.60 -1.28
CA VAL A 107 -8.59 -9.50 -2.01
C VAL A 107 -9.61 -8.60 -2.72
N GLY A 108 -10.73 -9.16 -3.18
CA GLY A 108 -11.76 -8.39 -3.88
C GLY A 108 -12.45 -7.33 -3.00
N GLU A 109 -12.46 -7.53 -1.69
CA GLU A 109 -13.01 -6.56 -0.72
C GLU A 109 -12.02 -5.43 -0.39
N LEU A 110 -10.76 -5.54 -0.84
CA LEU A 110 -9.67 -4.62 -0.52
C LEU A 110 -9.25 -3.72 -1.69
N ILE A 111 -9.88 -3.87 -2.87
CA ILE A 111 -9.54 -3.20 -4.13
C ILE A 111 -10.76 -2.41 -4.63
#